data_AF-A0A453BEQ3-F1
#
_entry.id   AF-A0A453BEQ3-F1
#
_cell.length_a   1.000
_cell.length_b   1.000
_cell.length_c   1.000
_cell.angle_alpha   90.00
_cell.angle_beta   90.00
_cell.angle_gamma   90.00
#
_symmetry.space_group_name_H-M   'P 1'
#
loop_
_entity.id
_entity.type
_entity.pdbx_description
1 polymer ?
#
loop_
_entity_poly.entity_id
_entity_poly.type
_entity_poly.pdbx_seq_one_letter_code
_entity_poly.pdbx_strand_id
1 'polypeptide(L)' 'MKITVQGGLRVKARPLGKTLNTTSVISGDIAGRTIQLTIGMGKAEWDRTNCGVFLY' A
#
# COMPACT_ATOMS: atom_id res chain seq x y z
N MET A 1 3.68 11.57 9.84
CA MET A 1 3.70 12.86 9.12
C MET A 1 2.26 13.34 8.89
N LYS A 2 1.99 14.65 8.94
CA LYS A 2 0.69 15.24 8.56
C LYS A 2 0.89 15.99 7.25
N ILE A 3 0.01 15.78 6.28
CA ILE A 3 0.09 16.40 4.95
C ILE A 3 -1.17 17.23 4.74
N THR A 4 -0.98 18.47 4.34
CA THR A 4 -2.04 19.43 3.97
C THR A 4 -1.68 20.03 2.62
N VAL A 5 -2.63 20.07 1.70
CA VAL A 5 -2.41 20.58 0.33
C VAL A 5 -3.12 21.93 0.19
N GLN A 6 -2.38 22.95 -0.26
CA GLN A 6 -2.90 24.29 -0.57
C GLN A 6 -3.70 24.95 0.58
N GLY A 7 -3.31 24.72 1.84
CA GLY A 7 -4.02 25.27 3.00
C GLY A 7 -5.43 24.68 3.22
N GLY A 8 -5.82 23.68 2.43
CA GLY A 8 -7.12 23.03 2.49
C GLY A 8 -7.22 21.95 3.58
N LEU A 9 -8.14 21.02 3.38
CA LEU A 9 -8.36 19.93 4.32
C LEU A 9 -7.14 19.00 4.40
N ARG A 10 -6.91 18.46 5.61
CA ARG A 10 -5.86 17.48 5.87
C ARG A 10 -6.06 16.25 4.99
N VAL A 11 -5.00 15.79 4.33
CA VAL A 11 -5.03 14.57 3.52
C VAL A 11 -5.28 13.37 4.43
N LYS A 12 -6.33 12.61 4.11
CA LYS A 12 -6.61 11.34 4.77
C LYS A 12 -5.72 10.24 4.17
N ALA A 13 -4.50 10.14 4.69
CA ALA A 13 -3.59 9.06 4.32
C ALA A 13 -4.19 7.70 4.71
N ARG A 14 -4.06 6.72 3.82
CA ARG A 14 -4.50 5.35 4.04
C ARG A 14 -3.27 4.43 3.96
N PRO A 15 -2.93 3.69 5.02
CA PRO A 15 -1.82 2.74 4.96
C PRO A 15 -2.16 1.64 3.96
N LEU A 16 -1.40 1.53 2.86
CA LEU A 16 -1.73 0.64 1.75
C LEU A 16 -1.94 -0.81 2.23
N GLY A 17 -0.99 -1.35 3.01
CA GLY A 17 -1.07 -2.71 3.54
C GLY A 17 -2.28 -2.97 4.45
N LYS A 18 -2.89 -1.93 5.05
CA LYS A 18 -4.12 -2.05 5.86
C LYS A 18 -5.40 -1.85 5.06
N THR A 19 -5.30 -1.41 3.80
CA THR A 19 -6.44 -1.21 2.89
C THR A 19 -6.61 -2.32 1.87
N LEU A 20 -5.72 -3.29 1.87
CA LEU A 20 -5.83 -4.49 1.06
C LEU A 20 -6.74 -5.51 1.76
N ASN A 21 -7.57 -6.17 0.97
CA ASN A 21 -8.36 -7.33 1.35
C ASN A 21 -7.65 -8.61 0.92
N THR A 22 -7.95 -9.72 1.60
CA THR A 22 -7.42 -11.06 1.25
C THR A 22 -5.89 -11.04 1.15
N THR A 23 -5.24 -10.51 2.19
CA THR A 23 -3.80 -10.29 2.17
C THR A 23 -3.01 -11.57 2.41
N SER A 24 -1.90 -11.70 1.71
CA SER A 24 -0.85 -12.70 1.96
C SER A 24 0.47 -11.98 2.14
N VAL A 25 1.19 -12.31 3.20
CA VAL A 25 2.52 -11.75 3.49
C VAL A 25 3.54 -12.84 3.24
N ILE A 26 4.44 -12.59 2.29
CA ILE A 26 5.53 -13.49 1.90
C ILE A 26 6.83 -12.82 2.30
N SER A 27 7.72 -13.55 2.95
CA SER A 27 9.07 -13.08 3.27
C SER A 27 10.08 -13.80 2.38
N GLY A 28 11.09 -13.08 1.91
CA GLY A 28 12.19 -13.65 1.13
C GLY A 28 13.50 -12.93 1.44
N ASP A 29 14.63 -13.56 1.17
CA ASP A 29 15.94 -12.91 1.28
C ASP A 29 16.32 -12.25 -0.04
N ILE A 30 16.76 -10.99 0.02
CA ILE A 30 17.41 -10.29 -1.09
C ILE A 30 18.70 -9.68 -0.57
N ALA A 31 19.83 -10.12 -1.13
CA ALA A 31 21.17 -9.66 -0.76
C ALA A 31 21.45 -9.75 0.75
N GLY A 32 21.03 -10.85 1.40
CA GLY A 32 21.25 -11.08 2.83
C GLY A 32 20.33 -10.27 3.74
N ARG A 33 19.23 -9.72 3.20
CA ARG A 33 18.20 -9.01 3.95
C ARG A 33 16.84 -9.64 3.71
N THR A 34 16.13 -9.94 4.80
CA THR A 34 14.72 -10.34 4.73
C THR A 34 13.85 -9.16 4.28
N ILE A 35 13.16 -9.32 3.16
CA ILE A 35 12.18 -8.40 2.61
C ILE A 35 10.79 -9.02 2.70
N GLN A 36 9.77 -8.20 2.93
CA GLN A 36 8.38 -8.62 2.97
C GLN A 36 7.61 -8.11 1.74
N LEU A 37 6.99 -9.04 1.03
CA LEU A 37 6.02 -8.77 -0.01
C LEU A 37 4.61 -8.97 0.56
N THR A 38 3.79 -7.92 0.53
CA THR A 38 2.37 -8.00 0.87
C THR A 38 1.55 -8.00 -0.42
N ILE A 39 0.84 -9.08 -0.69
CA ILE A 39 -0.08 -9.20 -1.83
C ILE A 39 -1.51 -9.10 -1.29
N GLY A 40 -2.38 -8.39 -2.00
CA GLY A 40 -3.80 -8.34 -1.68
C GLY A 40 -4.58 -7.50 -2.68
N MET A 41 -5.90 -7.44 -2.49
CA MET A 41 -6.80 -6.70 -3.37
C MET A 41 -7.19 -5.38 -2.73
N GLY A 42 -6.83 -4.25 -3.35
CA GLY A 42 -7.34 -2.94 -2.95
C GLY A 42 -8.72 -2.69 -3.54
N LYS A 43 -9.78 -2.65 -2.73
CA LYS A 43 -11.15 -2.46 -3.22
C LYS A 43 -11.31 -1.18 -4.06
N ALA A 44 -10.74 -0.07 -3.59
CA ALA A 44 -10.80 1.20 -4.31
C ALA A 44 -10.04 1.20 -5.64
N GLU A 45 -8.93 0.44 -5.73
CA GLU A 45 -8.18 0.29 -6.98
C GLU A 45 -8.90 -0.65 -7.94
N TRP A 46 -9.46 -1.75 -7.43
CA TRP A 46 -10.32 -2.65 -8.20
C TRP A 46 -11.51 -1.94 -8.84
N ASP A 47 -12.22 -1.12 -8.06
CA ASP A 47 -13.37 -0.35 -8.54
C ASP A 47 -12.99 0.67 -9.63
N ARG A 48 -11.70 1.02 -9.74
CA ARG A 48 -11.13 1.89 -10.78
C ARG A 48 -10.48 1.11 -11.93
N THR A 49 -10.56 -0.23 -11.91
CA THR A 49 -9.87 -1.11 -12.86
C THR A 49 -8.34 -0.91 -12.84
N ASN A 50 -7.79 -0.57 -11.67
CA ASN A 50 -6.37 -0.36 -11.44
C ASN A 50 -5.75 -1.51 -10.62
N CYS A 51 -4.48 -1.81 -10.91
CA CYS A 51 -3.62 -2.64 -10.08
C CYS A 51 -2.15 -2.22 -10.29
N GLY A 52 -1.25 -2.67 -9.41
CA GLY A 52 0.16 -2.33 -9.54
C GLY A 52 1.02 -2.78 -8.36
N VAL A 53 2.30 -2.41 -8.43
CA VAL A 53 3.31 -2.71 -7.41
C VAL A 53 3.81 -1.39 -6.82
N PHE A 54 3.87 -1.33 -5.49
CA PHE A 54 4.48 -0.21 -4.77
C PHE A 54 5.79 -0.68 -4.15
N LEU A 55 6.88 -0.03 -4.53
CA LEU A 55 8.23 -0.27 -4.00
C LEU A 55 8.57 0.90 -3.08
N TYR A 56 8.80 0.61 -1.79
CA TYR A 56 9.13 1.58 -0.75
C TYR A 56 10.58 1.46 -0.31
#